data_AF-A0A959VJN0-F1
#
_entry.id   AF-A0A959VJN0-F1
#
_cell.length_a   1.000
_cell.length_b   1.000
_cell.length_c   1.000
_cell.angle_alpha   90.00
_cell.angle_beta   90.00
_cell.angle_gamma   90.00
#
_symmetry.space_group_name_H-M   'P 1'
#
loop_
_entity.id
_entity.type
_entity.pdbx_description
1 polymer ?
#
loop_
_entity_poly.entity_id
_entity_poly.type
_entity_poly.pdbx_seq_one_letter_code
_entity_poly.pdbx_strand_id
1 'polypeptide(L)' 'MLISEAKTLVGQCVNLTYTDRTGKEFTKLVEIFEVGFVPLYGPCMITDQGELRLDRIVGFEHASQQIAA' A
#
# COMPACT_ATOMS: atom_id res chain seq x y z
N MET A 1 -5.26 -5.13 6.30
CA MET A 1 -5.94 -3.83 6.10
C MET A 1 -7.30 -4.03 5.44
N LEU A 2 -8.33 -3.23 5.78
CA LEU A 2 -9.62 -3.28 5.09
C LEU A 2 -9.59 -2.53 3.75
N ILE A 3 -10.39 -2.97 2.77
CA ILE A 3 -10.49 -2.30 1.46
C ILE A 3 -10.94 -0.84 1.62
N SER A 4 -11.87 -0.56 2.55
CA SER A 4 -12.37 0.80 2.79
C SER A 4 -11.27 1.74 3.28
N GLU A 5 -10.36 1.25 4.12
CA GLU A 5 -9.20 2.00 4.61
C GLU A 5 -8.20 2.21 3.48
N ALA A 6 -7.87 1.16 2.73
CA ALA A 6 -6.94 1.26 1.61
C ALA A 6 -7.42 2.27 0.55
N LYS A 7 -8.73 2.34 0.29
CA LYS A 7 -9.31 3.29 -0.66
C LYS A 7 -9.12 4.76 -0.28
N THR A 8 -8.93 5.09 1.00
CA THR A 8 -8.67 6.49 1.41
C THR A 8 -7.27 6.97 1.03
N LEU A 9 -6.39 6.04 0.69
CA LEU A 9 -4.99 6.30 0.35
C LEU A 9 -4.75 6.43 -1.16
N VAL A 10 -5.78 6.19 -1.99
CA VAL A 10 -5.67 6.33 -3.45
C VAL A 10 -5.30 7.77 -3.83
N GLY A 11 -4.28 7.92 -4.66
CA GLY A 11 -3.69 9.19 -5.07
C GLY A 11 -2.67 9.77 -4.08
N GLN A 12 -2.29 9.03 -3.03
CA GLN A 12 -1.32 9.48 -2.03
C GLN A 12 -0.01 8.70 -2.11
N CYS A 13 1.08 9.37 -1.72
CA CYS A 13 2.36 8.73 -1.43
C CYS A 13 2.45 8.42 0.07
N VAL A 14 2.64 7.16 0.41
CA VAL A 14 2.73 6.70 1.80
C VAL A 14 3.90 5.74 1.99
N ASN A 15 4.47 5.73 3.19
CA ASN A 15 5.38 4.66 3.60
C ASN A 15 4.53 3.46 4.00
N LEU A 16 4.52 2.45 3.14
CA LEU A 16 3.73 1.23 3.33
C LEU A 16 4.60 0.13 3.91
N THR A 17 4.15 -0.49 5.00
CA THR A 17 4.79 -1.65 5.61
C THR A 17 4.00 -2.91 5.29
N TYR A 18 4.67 -3.88 4.67
CA TYR A 18 4.06 -5.14 4.24
C TYR A 18 4.99 -6.33 4.46
N THR A 19 4.41 -7.52 4.59
CA THR A 19 5.16 -8.77 4.71
C THR A 19 5.32 -9.46 3.35
N ASP A 20 6.47 -10.10 3.14
CA ASP A 20 6.67 -11.00 2.01
C ASP A 20 6.12 -12.42 2.28
N ARG A 21 6.34 -13.33 1.33
CA ARG A 21 5.93 -14.74 1.47
C ARG A 21 6.64 -15.51 2.58
N THR A 22 7.75 -14.99 3.10
CA THR A 22 8.51 -15.58 4.21
C THR A 22 8.15 -14.95 5.56
N GLY A 23 7.27 -13.95 5.58
CA GLY A 23 6.88 -13.21 6.77
C GLY A 23 7.84 -12.07 7.11
N LYS A 24 8.82 -11.76 6.26
CA LYS A 24 9.73 -10.64 6.47
C LYS A 24 9.03 -9.32 6.14
N GLU A 25 9.13 -8.36 7.04
CA GLU A 25 8.57 -7.01 6.86
C GLU A 25 9.47 -6.13 5.98
N PHE A 26 8.83 -5.34 5.14
CA PHE A 26 9.44 -4.33 4.29
C PHE A 26 8.63 -3.05 4.40
N THR A 27 9.33 -1.93 4.56
CA THR A 27 8.74 -0.59 4.47
C THR A 27 9.26 0.10 3.23
N LYS A 28 8.35 0.61 2.41
CA LYS A 28 8.69 1.36 1.20
C LYS A 28 7.78 2.57 1.01
N LEU A 29 8.35 3.67 0.54
CA LEU A 29 7.58 4.77 -0.01
C LEU A 29 6.97 4.31 -1.32
N VAL A 30 5.64 4.35 -1.41
CA VAL A 30 4.87 3.94 -2.60
C VAL A 30 3.79 4.96 -2.91
N GLU A 31 3.49 5.12 -4.19
CA GLU A 31 2.32 5.88 -4.66
C GLU A 31 1.18 4.90 -4.96
N ILE A 32 -0.01 5.20 -4.46
CA ILE A 32 -1.17 4.31 -4.59
C ILE A 32 -2.07 4.81 -5.71
N PHE A 33 -2.22 4.03 -6.78
CA PHE A 33 -3.04 4.40 -7.93
C PHE A 33 -4.47 3.90 -7.84
N GLU A 34 -4.67 2.68 -7.34
CA GLU A 34 -5.97 2.04 -7.26
C GLU A 34 -6.01 1.00 -6.14
N VAL A 35 -7.22 0.70 -5.64
CA VAL A 35 -7.47 -0.44 -4.76
C VAL A 35 -8.64 -1.25 -5.33
N GLY A 36 -8.37 -2.51 -5.63
CA GLY A 36 -9.31 -3.36 -6.36
C GLY A 36 -9.15 -4.85 -6.04
N PHE A 37 -9.90 -5.68 -6.75
CA PHE A 37 -9.78 -7.13 -6.67
C PHE A 37 -9.04 -7.64 -7.91
N VAL A 38 -7.87 -8.25 -7.71
CA VAL A 38 -7.08 -8.86 -8.78
C VAL A 38 -7.42 -10.36 -8.84
N PRO A 39 -7.77 -10.91 -10.03
CA PRO A 39 -8.06 -12.33 -10.19
C PRO A 39 -6.94 -13.21 -9.59
N LEU A 40 -7.32 -14.25 -8.85
CA LEU A 40 -6.43 -15.20 -8.17
C LEU A 40 -5.62 -14.64 -6.98
N TYR A 41 -5.48 -13.32 -6.84
CA TYR A 41 -4.75 -12.68 -5.73
C TYR A 41 -5.66 -12.10 -4.67
N GLY A 42 -6.90 -11.73 -5.03
CA GLY A 42 -7.86 -11.13 -4.13
C GLY A 42 -7.70 -9.62 -4.02
N PRO A 43 -8.11 -9.02 -2.89
CA PRO A 43 -8.01 -7.58 -2.67
C PRO A 43 -6.56 -7.08 -2.68
N CYS A 44 -6.24 -6.19 -3.61
CA CYS A 44 -4.90 -5.64 -3.79
C CYS A 44 -4.93 -4.11 -3.93
N MET A 45 -3.81 -3.52 -3.56
CA MET A 45 -3.46 -2.13 -3.81
C MET A 45 -2.50 -2.11 -5.00
N ILE A 46 -2.81 -1.26 -5.98
CA ILE A 46 -1.99 -1.08 -7.18
C ILE A 46 -1.10 0.14 -6.94
N THR A 47 0.20 -0.07 -6.95
CA THR A 47 1.19 0.97 -6.68
C THR A 47 2.24 1.07 -7.79
N ASP A 48 3.08 2.09 -7.72
CA ASP A 48 4.28 2.26 -8.57
C ASP A 48 5.29 1.12 -8.42
N GLN A 49 5.25 0.40 -7.31
CA GLN A 49 6.08 -0.77 -7.02
C GLN A 49 5.39 -2.11 -7.37
N GLY A 50 4.21 -2.07 -7.98
CA GLY A 50 3.43 -3.22 -8.40
C GLY A 50 2.20 -3.47 -7.53
N GLU A 51 1.77 -4.73 -7.47
CA GLU A 51 0.52 -5.11 -6.79
C GLU A 51 0.81 -5.65 -5.38
N LEU A 52 0.22 -5.03 -4.37
CA LEU A 52 0.37 -5.41 -2.98
C LEU A 52 -0.95 -5.89 -2.42
N ARG A 53 -1.00 -7.17 -2.03
CA ARG A 53 -2.17 -7.77 -1.42
C ARG A 53 -2.48 -7.15 -0.05
N LEU A 54 -3.74 -6.77 0.17
CA LEU A 54 -4.18 -6.08 1.39
C LEU A 54 -4.05 -6.91 2.67
N ASP A 55 -4.04 -8.24 2.55
CA ASP A 55 -3.85 -9.14 3.70
C ASP A 55 -2.40 -9.15 4.21
N ARG A 56 -1.44 -8.68 3.40
CA ARG A 56 -0.02 -8.60 3.78
C ARG A 56 0.39 -7.23 4.29
N ILE A 57 -0.49 -6.24 4.20
CA ILE A 57 -0.24 -4.90 4.69
C ILE A 57 -0.36 -4.88 6.20
N VAL A 58 0.75 -4.55 6.86
CA VAL A 58 0.86 -4.44 8.32
C VAL A 58 0.47 -3.04 8.78
N GLY A 59 0.85 -2.02 8.02
CA GLY A 59 0.53 -0.63 8.34
C GLY A 59 1.01 0.34 7.28
N PHE A 60 0.71 1.62 7.49
CA PHE A 60 1.19 2.71 6.65
C PHE A 60 1.44 3.96 7.50
N GLU A 61 2.34 4.80 7.03
CA GLU A 61 2.58 6.13 7.56
C GLU A 61 2.51 7.13 6.40
N HIS A 62 1.83 8.26 6.62
CA HIS A 62 1.82 9.31 5.62
C HIS A 62 3.26 9.80 5.39
N ALA A 63 3.68 9.85 4.14
CA ALA A 63 4.94 10.51 3.82
C ALA A 63 4.79 11.98 4.22
N SER A 64 5.61 12.44 5.15
CA SER A 64 5.61 13.83 5.58
C SER A 64 5.80 14.70 4.34
N GLN A 65 4.79 15.50 3.98
CA GLN A 65 4.97 16.53 2.97
C GLN A 65 6.05 17.47 3.48
N GLN A 66 7.25 17.34 2.94
CA GLN A 66 8.26 18.37 3.12
C GLN A 66 7.78 19.54 2.26
N ILE A 67 7.04 20.45 2.88
CA ILE A 67 6.64 21.73 2.30
C ILE A 67 7.94 22.44 1.96
N ALA A 68 8.33 22.42 0.69
CA ALA A 68 9.36 23.29 0.18
C ALA A 68 8.81 24.72 0.24
N ALA A 69 9.46 25.53 1.07
CA ALA A 69 9.17 26.94 1.32
C ALA A 69 9.36 27.81 0.08
#